data_AF-A0A1I1JEZ4-F1
#
_entry.id   AF-A0A1I1JEZ4-F1
#
_cell.length_a   1.000
_cell.length_b   1.000
_cell.length_c   1.000
_cell.angle_alpha   90.00
_cell.angle_beta   90.00
_cell.angle_gamma   90.00
#
_symmetry.space_group_name_H-M   'P 1'
#
loop_
_entity.id
_entity.type
_entity.pdbx_description
1 polymer ?
#
loop_
_entity_poly.entity_id
_entity_poly.type
_entity_poly.pdbx_seq_one_letter_code
_entity_poly.pdbx_strand_id
1 'polypeptide(L)'
;MPRSSEDSLRFRLRATAFFALFNLILVWLLSLRYLPMVRIPEEGLGIVWLICAWLGGLGTLAVALWLLPALLSLFLKRRLLIWPCTVLGTLGLGAIWVDTQLFSAAGAHLADLSGEDKPALSTAQWAVTGGGVALIALVELWLSWRIMARARRMAFPVWSAVLLMPILLMASVGIDIATDTDQTAALHSQDTDTQALMGEPATPVPEAREAATQRDQSNGPAIDDSVDPTTRDTGDMPDGAEESQ
;
A
#
# COMPACT_ATOMS: atom_id res chain seq x y z
N MET A 1 -0.72 -18.15 47.57
CA MET A 1 -0.27 -19.07 46.49
C MET A 1 0.34 -18.25 45.36
N PRO A 2 1.65 -18.31 45.10
CA PRO A 2 2.26 -17.55 44.03
C PRO A 2 2.12 -18.30 42.69
N ARG A 3 1.26 -17.81 41.79
CA ARG A 3 1.27 -18.16 40.36
C ARG A 3 2.01 -17.05 39.61
N SER A 4 3.34 -17.04 39.64
CA SER A 4 4.14 -15.98 39.00
C SER A 4 4.91 -16.43 37.75
N SER A 5 4.78 -17.68 37.29
CA SER A 5 5.50 -18.17 36.11
C SER A 5 4.73 -18.07 34.79
N GLU A 6 3.44 -17.72 34.81
CA GLU A 6 2.57 -17.66 33.62
C GLU A 6 2.42 -16.25 33.01
N ASP A 7 2.90 -15.20 33.68
CA ASP A 7 2.82 -13.80 33.24
C ASP A 7 4.16 -13.30 32.65
N SER A 8 4.93 -14.20 32.04
CA SER A 8 6.17 -13.83 31.37
C SER A 8 5.87 -12.92 30.16
N LEU A 9 6.64 -11.85 29.99
CA LEU A 9 6.58 -10.96 28.83
C LEU A 9 6.64 -11.75 27.50
N ARG A 10 7.47 -12.79 27.44
CA ARG A 10 7.57 -13.70 26.29
C ARG A 10 6.26 -14.42 25.99
N PHE A 11 5.48 -14.76 27.03
CA PHE A 11 4.18 -15.38 26.85
C PHE A 11 3.15 -14.38 26.30
N ARG A 12 3.16 -13.14 26.78
CA ARG A 12 2.27 -12.07 26.27
C ARG A 12 2.54 -11.74 24.80
N LEU A 13 3.81 -11.59 24.43
CA LEU A 13 4.21 -11.38 23.03
C LEU A 13 3.82 -12.55 22.13
N ARG A 14 4.01 -13.79 22.60
CA ARG A 14 3.59 -14.97 21.83
C ARG A 14 2.07 -15.04 21.68
N ALA A 15 1.31 -14.62 22.68
CA ALA A 15 -0.14 -14.60 22.61
C ALA A 15 -0.67 -13.55 21.62
N THR A 16 -0.10 -12.34 21.61
CA THR A 16 -0.48 -11.31 20.63
C THR A 16 -0.06 -11.70 19.22
N ALA A 17 1.11 -12.33 19.08
CA ALA A 17 1.58 -12.79 17.77
C ALA A 17 0.74 -13.97 17.25
N PHE A 18 0.31 -14.88 18.12
CA PHE A 18 -0.63 -15.93 17.72
C PHE A 18 -1.99 -15.36 17.31
N PHE A 19 -2.49 -14.35 18.02
CA PHE A 19 -3.70 -13.61 17.63
C PHE A 19 -3.54 -12.96 16.25
N ALA A 20 -2.40 -12.32 15.97
CA ALA A 20 -2.11 -11.74 14.67
C ALA A 20 -2.02 -12.78 13.55
N LEU A 21 -1.40 -13.94 13.80
CA LEU A 21 -1.36 -15.03 12.82
C LEU A 21 -2.74 -15.59 12.51
N PHE A 22 -3.62 -15.69 13.50
CA PHE A 22 -5.00 -16.13 13.25
C PHE A 22 -5.76 -15.08 12.43
N ASN A 23 -5.62 -13.80 12.78
CA ASN A 23 -6.16 -12.69 12.01
C ASN A 23 -5.63 -12.69 10.57
N LEU A 24 -4.34 -13.01 10.37
CA LEU A 24 -3.74 -13.09 9.04
C LEU A 24 -4.42 -14.15 8.16
N ILE A 25 -4.80 -15.30 8.73
CA ILE A 25 -5.58 -16.31 7.99
C ILE A 25 -6.93 -15.73 7.55
N LEU A 26 -7.62 -15.01 8.43
CA LEU A 26 -8.89 -14.35 8.09
C LEU A 26 -8.70 -13.27 7.03
N VAL A 27 -7.63 -12.48 7.11
CA VAL A 27 -7.24 -11.48 6.11
C VAL A 27 -7.03 -12.13 4.74
N TRP A 28 -6.30 -13.24 4.66
CA TRP A 28 -6.15 -13.97 3.41
C TRP A 28 -7.49 -14.47 2.90
N LEU A 29 -8.31 -15.12 3.73
CA LEU A 29 -9.63 -15.60 3.32
C LEU A 29 -10.53 -14.47 2.79
N LEU A 30 -10.50 -13.29 3.43
CA LEU A 30 -11.28 -12.14 3.00
C LEU A 30 -10.74 -11.56 1.69
N SER A 31 -9.41 -11.53 1.56
CA SER A 31 -8.74 -11.01 0.36
C SER A 31 -8.91 -11.92 -0.86
N LEU A 32 -9.23 -13.21 -0.69
CA LEU A 32 -9.64 -14.07 -1.82
C LEU A 32 -10.83 -13.48 -2.60
N ARG A 33 -11.61 -12.58 -1.99
CA ARG A 33 -12.70 -11.86 -2.67
C ARG A 33 -12.21 -10.95 -3.81
N TYR A 34 -10.94 -10.51 -3.79
CA TYR A 34 -10.37 -9.71 -4.88
C TYR A 34 -9.93 -10.56 -6.09
N LEU A 35 -9.58 -11.84 -5.89
CA LEU A 35 -9.08 -12.71 -6.97
C LEU A 35 -9.97 -12.75 -8.22
N PRO A 36 -11.31 -12.94 -8.14
CA PRO A 36 -12.15 -12.97 -9.34
C PRO A 36 -12.23 -11.62 -10.08
N MET A 37 -11.77 -10.54 -9.46
CA MET A 37 -11.78 -9.19 -10.02
C MET A 37 -10.42 -8.79 -10.61
N VAL A 38 -9.36 -9.54 -10.29
CA VAL A 38 -8.00 -9.34 -10.80
C VAL A 38 -7.78 -10.23 -12.02
N ARG A 39 -7.11 -9.71 -13.06
CA ARG A 39 -6.68 -10.53 -14.20
C ARG A 39 -5.56 -11.46 -13.74
N ILE A 40 -5.83 -12.76 -13.71
CA ILE A 40 -4.84 -13.76 -13.33
C ILE A 40 -3.81 -13.89 -14.46
N PRO A 41 -2.51 -13.73 -14.19
CA PRO A 41 -1.47 -13.95 -15.18
C PRO A 41 -1.51 -15.40 -15.68
N GLU A 42 -1.38 -15.61 -16.99
CA GLU A 42 -1.33 -16.97 -17.57
C GLU A 42 0.06 -17.61 -17.43
N GLU A 43 1.07 -16.80 -17.14
CA GLU A 43 2.46 -17.22 -16.99
C GLU A 43 2.73 -17.79 -15.59
N GLY A 44 3.47 -18.90 -15.52
CA GLY A 44 3.82 -19.54 -14.25
C GLY A 44 4.58 -18.62 -13.29
N LEU A 45 5.46 -17.75 -13.81
CA LEU A 45 6.18 -16.75 -13.03
C LEU A 45 5.22 -15.68 -12.45
N GLY A 46 4.24 -15.24 -13.24
CA GLY A 46 3.21 -14.30 -12.81
C GLY A 46 2.31 -14.88 -11.71
N ILE A 47 2.00 -16.18 -11.75
CA ILE A 47 1.28 -16.86 -10.66
C ILE A 47 2.11 -16.89 -9.37
N VAL A 48 3.41 -17.21 -9.47
CA VAL A 48 4.31 -17.21 -8.30
C VAL A 48 4.45 -15.81 -7.71
N TRP A 49 4.62 -14.80 -8.56
CA TRP A 49 4.62 -13.40 -8.15
C TRP A 49 3.32 -13.04 -7.42
N LEU A 50 2.16 -13.38 -8.00
CA LEU A 50 0.86 -13.07 -7.41
C LEU A 50 0.70 -13.70 -6.02
N ILE A 51 1.08 -14.96 -5.86
CA ILE A 51 1.03 -15.65 -4.56
C ILE A 51 1.98 -14.98 -3.56
N CYS A 52 3.21 -14.66 -3.96
CA CYS A 52 4.19 -14.00 -3.09
C CYS A 52 3.75 -12.59 -2.69
N ALA A 53 3.24 -11.79 -3.64
CA ALA A 53 2.70 -10.45 -3.41
C ALA A 53 1.52 -10.50 -2.45
N TRP A 54 0.61 -11.45 -2.68
CA TRP A 54 -0.60 -11.61 -1.91
C TRP A 54 -0.32 -12.08 -0.47
N LEU A 55 0.45 -13.16 -0.29
CA LEU A 55 0.81 -13.65 1.04
C LEU A 55 1.73 -12.67 1.77
N GLY A 56 2.75 -12.18 1.07
CA GLY A 56 3.80 -11.33 1.62
C GLY A 56 3.31 -9.93 1.94
N GLY A 57 2.55 -9.29 1.05
CA GLY A 57 2.01 -7.93 1.25
C GLY A 57 1.05 -7.87 2.43
N LEU A 58 -0.01 -8.68 2.41
CA LEU A 58 -0.99 -8.74 3.50
C LEU A 58 -0.36 -9.27 4.79
N GLY A 59 0.55 -10.24 4.68
CA GLY A 59 1.33 -10.76 5.80
C GLY A 59 2.17 -9.69 6.47
N THR A 60 2.89 -8.89 5.69
CA THR A 60 3.75 -7.82 6.20
C THR A 60 2.91 -6.72 6.84
N LEU A 61 1.78 -6.36 6.24
CA LEU A 61 0.86 -5.37 6.80
C LEU A 61 0.26 -5.85 8.13
N ALA A 62 -0.15 -7.11 8.22
CA ALA A 62 -0.62 -7.72 9.47
C ALA A 62 0.47 -7.76 10.54
N VAL A 63 1.72 -8.07 10.17
CA VAL A 63 2.87 -8.04 11.10
C VAL A 63 3.18 -6.62 11.57
N ALA A 64 3.13 -5.63 10.68
CA ALA A 64 3.31 -4.23 11.02
C ALA A 64 2.23 -3.75 11.99
N LEU A 65 0.96 -4.09 11.72
CA LEU A 65 -0.16 -3.77 12.61
C LEU A 65 -0.05 -4.48 13.97
N TRP A 66 0.50 -5.70 13.99
CA TRP A 66 0.77 -6.44 15.23
C TRP A 66 1.81 -5.79 16.14
N LEU A 67 2.71 -4.94 15.62
CA LEU A 67 3.68 -4.24 16.46
C LEU A 67 3.00 -3.33 17.49
N LEU A 68 1.81 -2.80 17.20
CA LEU A 68 1.04 -1.98 18.14
C LEU A 68 0.64 -2.78 19.40
N PRO A 69 -0.12 -3.89 19.33
CA PRO A 69 -0.46 -4.68 20.50
C PRO A 69 0.78 -5.36 21.12
N ALA A 70 1.82 -5.66 20.33
CA ALA A 70 3.10 -6.14 20.87
C ALA A 70 3.76 -5.09 21.78
N LEU A 71 3.79 -3.82 21.36
CA LEU A 71 4.30 -2.72 22.17
C LEU A 71 3.43 -2.49 23.41
N LEU A 72 2.10 -2.49 23.27
CA LEU A 72 1.19 -2.38 24.41
C LEU A 72 1.38 -3.54 25.40
N SER A 73 1.78 -4.73 24.94
CA SER A 73 2.03 -5.87 25.82
C SER A 73 3.22 -5.69 26.78
N LEU A 74 4.08 -4.70 26.52
CA LEU A 74 5.15 -4.32 27.44
C LEU A 74 4.59 -3.60 28.68
N PHE A 75 3.52 -2.80 28.50
CA PHE A 75 2.96 -1.93 29.53
C PHE A 75 1.68 -2.50 30.18
N LEU A 76 0.87 -3.25 29.44
CA LEU A 76 -0.46 -3.70 29.87
C LEU A 76 -0.45 -5.11 30.47
N LYS A 77 -1.38 -5.33 31.41
CA LYS A 77 -1.71 -6.67 31.92
C LYS A 77 -2.43 -7.49 30.85
N ARG A 78 -2.24 -8.81 30.88
CA ARG A 78 -2.82 -9.78 29.93
C ARG A 78 -4.32 -9.58 29.67
N ARG A 79 -5.11 -9.28 30.70
CA ARG A 79 -6.56 -9.07 30.57
C ARG A 79 -6.92 -7.73 29.89
N LEU A 80 -6.07 -6.72 30.02
CA LEU A 80 -6.28 -5.41 29.37
C LEU A 80 -5.92 -5.44 27.88
N LEU A 81 -5.10 -6.39 27.44
CA LEU A 81 -4.78 -6.60 26.02
C LEU A 81 -5.96 -7.09 25.17
N ILE A 82 -7.04 -7.57 25.78
CA ILE A 82 -8.24 -8.01 25.03
C ILE A 82 -8.79 -6.84 24.22
N TRP A 83 -8.97 -5.67 24.84
CA TRP A 83 -9.55 -4.51 24.18
C TRP A 83 -8.76 -4.00 22.97
N PRO A 84 -7.46 -3.68 23.08
CA PRO A 84 -6.70 -3.20 21.93
C PRO A 84 -6.57 -4.27 20.84
N CYS A 85 -6.46 -5.56 21.18
CA CYS A 85 -6.48 -6.63 20.17
C CYS A 85 -7.82 -6.68 19.43
N THR A 86 -8.93 -6.67 20.14
CA THR A 86 -10.27 -6.64 19.53
C THR A 86 -10.45 -5.42 18.63
N VAL A 87 -10.10 -4.23 19.11
CA VAL A 87 -10.27 -2.98 18.35
C VAL A 87 -9.41 -3.00 17.09
N LEU A 88 -8.13 -3.36 17.21
CA LEU A 88 -7.22 -3.39 16.06
C LEU A 88 -7.57 -4.51 15.07
N GLY A 89 -7.96 -5.69 15.54
CA GLY A 89 -8.43 -6.77 14.68
C GLY A 89 -9.70 -6.38 13.93
N THR A 90 -10.66 -5.76 14.63
CA THR A 90 -11.91 -5.28 14.04
C THR A 90 -11.66 -4.18 13.02
N LEU A 91 -10.76 -3.23 13.31
CA LEU A 91 -10.40 -2.18 12.36
C LEU A 91 -9.68 -2.76 11.14
N GLY A 92 -8.75 -3.69 11.33
CA GLY A 92 -8.01 -4.32 10.24
C GLY A 92 -8.91 -5.13 9.30
N LEU A 93 -9.65 -6.10 9.84
CA LEU A 93 -10.58 -6.91 9.05
C LEU A 93 -11.77 -6.09 8.54
N GLY A 94 -12.25 -5.14 9.34
CA GLY A 94 -13.33 -4.24 8.96
C GLY A 94 -12.94 -3.34 7.79
N ALA A 95 -11.72 -2.81 7.78
CA ALA A 95 -11.22 -2.02 6.65
C ALA A 95 -11.17 -2.85 5.37
N ILE A 96 -10.64 -4.08 5.43
CA ILE A 96 -10.60 -4.99 4.26
C ILE A 96 -12.02 -5.35 3.82
N TRP A 97 -12.91 -5.65 4.76
CA TRP A 97 -14.31 -5.94 4.44
C TRP A 97 -14.97 -4.78 3.70
N VAL A 98 -14.85 -3.55 4.23
CA VAL A 98 -15.42 -2.36 3.60
C VAL A 98 -14.77 -2.11 2.24
N ASP A 99 -13.45 -2.25 2.12
CA ASP A 99 -12.73 -2.07 0.87
C ASP A 99 -13.20 -3.08 -0.20
N THR A 100 -13.35 -4.37 0.14
CA THR A 100 -13.87 -5.36 -0.81
C THR A 100 -15.30 -5.07 -1.26
N GLN A 101 -16.14 -4.50 -0.37
CA GLN A 101 -17.52 -4.14 -0.70
C GLN A 101 -17.57 -2.93 -1.62
N LEU A 102 -16.69 -1.95 -1.39
CA LEU A 102 -16.56 -0.77 -2.21
C LEU A 102 -16.00 -1.10 -3.60
N PHE A 103 -14.94 -1.90 -3.63
CA PHE A 103 -14.32 -2.35 -4.86
C PHE A 103 -15.29 -3.18 -5.70
N SER A 104 -16.09 -4.06 -5.07
CA SER A 104 -17.16 -4.79 -5.76
C SER A 104 -18.27 -3.89 -6.32
N ALA A 105 -18.55 -2.75 -5.68
CA ALA A 105 -19.68 -1.89 -6.06
C ALA A 105 -19.27 -0.82 -7.08
N ALA A 106 -18.04 -0.33 -7.01
CA ALA A 106 -17.58 0.86 -7.74
C ALA A 106 -16.24 0.68 -8.46
N GLY A 107 -15.54 -0.45 -8.27
CA GLY A 107 -14.19 -0.68 -8.82
C GLY A 107 -13.10 0.20 -8.20
N ALA A 108 -13.42 0.96 -7.14
CA ALA A 108 -12.51 1.86 -6.45
C ALA A 108 -12.13 1.30 -5.07
N HIS A 109 -10.87 1.49 -4.68
CA HIS A 109 -10.41 1.18 -3.33
C HIS A 109 -10.78 2.30 -2.36
N LEU A 110 -10.77 1.99 -1.06
CA LEU A 110 -11.06 2.95 0.02
C LEU A 110 -10.12 4.15 -0.02
N ALA A 111 -8.87 3.96 -0.50
CA ALA A 111 -7.88 5.02 -0.67
C ALA A 111 -8.25 6.04 -1.76
N ASP A 112 -9.06 5.64 -2.75
CA ASP A 112 -9.43 6.49 -3.90
C ASP A 112 -10.69 7.34 -3.65
N LEU A 113 -11.29 7.23 -2.45
CA LEU A 113 -12.49 7.97 -2.03
C LEU A 113 -12.31 9.50 -1.92
N SER A 114 -11.11 10.02 -2.20
CA SER A 114 -10.84 11.46 -2.26
C SER A 114 -11.32 12.13 -3.56
N GLY A 115 -11.75 11.36 -4.57
CA GLY A 115 -12.27 11.89 -5.83
C GLY A 115 -13.66 12.54 -5.72
N GLU A 116 -14.01 13.37 -6.71
CA GLU A 116 -15.34 14.02 -6.81
C GLU A 116 -16.48 13.00 -6.94
N ASP A 117 -16.20 11.83 -7.55
CA ASP A 117 -17.15 10.74 -7.71
C ASP A 117 -17.16 9.82 -6.49
N LYS A 118 -17.95 10.20 -5.48
CA LYS A 118 -18.18 9.34 -4.30
C LYS A 118 -19.14 8.21 -4.66
N PRO A 119 -18.71 6.94 -4.60
CA PRO A 119 -19.61 5.82 -4.85
C PRO A 119 -20.74 5.77 -3.81
N ALA A 120 -21.98 5.86 -4.27
CA ALA A 120 -23.16 5.79 -3.43
C ALA A 120 -23.55 4.32 -3.19
N LEU A 121 -23.24 3.80 -2.01
CA LEU A 121 -23.73 2.49 -1.56
C LEU A 121 -25.23 2.58 -1.23
N SER A 122 -26.01 1.62 -1.71
CA SER A 122 -27.43 1.48 -1.35
C SER A 122 -27.62 1.16 0.14
N THR A 123 -28.81 1.42 0.69
CA THR A 123 -29.14 1.10 2.09
C THR A 123 -28.93 -0.39 2.41
N ALA A 124 -29.24 -1.28 1.46
CA ALA A 124 -29.02 -2.71 1.62
C ALA A 124 -27.51 -3.05 1.71
N GLN A 125 -26.67 -2.40 0.89
CA GLN A 125 -25.22 -2.58 0.96
C GLN A 125 -24.65 -2.05 2.28
N TRP A 126 -25.14 -0.90 2.78
CA TRP A 126 -24.76 -0.42 4.10
C TRP A 126 -25.16 -1.38 5.23
N ALA A 127 -26.36 -1.97 5.16
CA ALA A 127 -26.80 -2.96 6.14
C ALA A 127 -25.93 -4.23 6.13
N VAL A 128 -25.58 -4.74 4.94
CA VAL A 128 -24.67 -5.88 4.78
C VAL A 128 -23.27 -5.54 5.27
N THR A 129 -22.74 -4.38 4.90
CA THR A 129 -21.40 -3.94 5.31
C THR A 129 -21.34 -3.78 6.83
N GLY A 130 -22.30 -3.06 7.43
CA GLY A 130 -22.40 -2.88 8.88
C GLY A 130 -22.60 -4.19 9.64
N GLY A 131 -23.46 -5.08 9.14
CA GLY A 131 -23.67 -6.41 9.70
C GLY A 131 -22.40 -7.27 9.67
N GLY A 132 -21.63 -7.21 8.58
CA GLY A 132 -20.33 -7.88 8.45
C GLY A 132 -19.30 -7.35 9.44
N VAL A 133 -19.16 -6.02 9.58
CA VAL A 133 -18.26 -5.40 10.57
C VAL A 133 -18.66 -5.78 11.99
N ALA A 134 -19.96 -5.80 12.30
CA ALA A 134 -20.45 -6.21 13.62
C ALA A 134 -20.12 -7.69 13.91
N LEU A 135 -20.28 -8.58 12.93
CA LEU A 135 -19.90 -9.99 13.04
C LEU A 135 -18.39 -10.14 13.27
N ILE A 136 -17.57 -9.41 12.51
CA ILE A 136 -16.11 -9.37 12.70
C ILE A 136 -15.78 -8.94 14.12
N ALA A 137 -16.39 -7.86 14.63
CA ALA A 137 -16.16 -7.38 15.98
C ALA A 137 -16.46 -8.44 17.06
N LEU A 138 -17.53 -9.20 16.90
CA LEU A 138 -17.89 -10.30 17.80
C LEU A 138 -16.89 -11.45 17.74
N VAL A 139 -16.44 -11.81 16.53
CA VAL A 139 -15.43 -12.86 16.32
C VAL A 139 -14.09 -12.43 16.93
N GLU A 140 -13.65 -11.19 16.69
CA GLU A 140 -12.40 -10.66 17.25
C GLU A 140 -12.44 -10.53 18.77
N LEU A 141 -13.58 -10.16 19.33
CA LEU A 141 -13.78 -10.12 20.78
C LEU A 141 -13.71 -11.53 21.38
N TRP A 142 -14.40 -12.49 20.76
CA TRP A 142 -14.37 -13.89 21.17
C TRP A 142 -12.96 -14.47 21.07
N LEU A 143 -12.25 -14.21 19.98
CA LEU A 143 -10.89 -14.69 19.72
C LEU A 143 -9.89 -14.09 20.71
N SER A 144 -9.94 -12.77 20.90
CA SER A 144 -9.10 -12.05 21.86
C SER A 144 -9.33 -12.56 23.28
N TRP A 145 -10.60 -12.76 23.67
CA TRP A 145 -10.93 -13.36 24.96
C TRP A 145 -10.44 -14.81 25.06
N ARG A 146 -10.62 -15.63 24.02
CA ARG A 146 -10.24 -17.05 24.02
C ARG A 146 -8.73 -17.25 24.13
N ILE A 147 -7.94 -16.42 23.46
CA ILE A 147 -6.48 -16.45 23.50
C ILE A 147 -6.00 -15.81 24.81
N MET A 148 -6.39 -14.58 25.11
CA MET A 148 -5.86 -13.86 26.26
C MET A 148 -6.41 -14.33 27.61
N ALA A 149 -7.63 -14.87 27.70
CA ALA A 149 -8.15 -15.38 28.98
C ALA A 149 -7.85 -16.87 29.18
N ARG A 150 -7.64 -17.66 28.12
CA ARG A 150 -7.63 -19.13 28.20
C ARG A 150 -6.45 -19.81 27.48
N ALA A 151 -5.49 -19.07 26.93
CA ALA A 151 -4.28 -19.68 26.37
C ALA A 151 -3.49 -20.43 27.46
N ARG A 152 -3.29 -21.73 27.19
CA ARG A 152 -2.23 -22.57 27.76
C ARG A 152 -1.07 -22.63 26.75
N ARG A 153 0.14 -22.97 27.23
CA ARG A 153 1.40 -23.02 26.47
C ARG A 153 1.17 -23.52 25.03
N MET A 154 1.33 -22.63 24.05
CA MET A 154 1.28 -22.98 22.62
C MET A 154 2.69 -23.27 22.13
N ALA A 155 2.90 -24.43 21.50
CA ALA A 155 4.21 -24.87 20.99
C ALA A 155 4.52 -24.34 19.56
N PHE A 156 3.65 -23.50 18.99
CA PHE A 156 3.78 -23.04 17.61
C PHE A 156 5.02 -22.14 17.41
N PRO A 157 5.80 -22.31 16.30
CA PRO A 157 6.96 -21.50 15.97
C PRO A 157 6.54 -20.15 15.39
N VAL A 158 5.90 -19.33 16.23
CA VAL A 158 5.30 -18.04 15.85
C VAL A 158 6.30 -17.09 15.18
N TRP A 159 7.55 -17.06 15.66
CA TRP A 159 8.58 -16.18 15.13
C TRP A 159 8.98 -16.52 13.69
N SER A 160 9.04 -17.80 13.33
CA SER A 160 9.32 -18.22 11.96
C SER A 160 8.22 -17.76 11.01
N ALA A 161 6.96 -17.88 11.42
CA ALA A 161 5.83 -17.41 10.62
C ALA A 161 5.82 -15.89 10.46
N VAL A 162 6.15 -15.13 11.51
CA VAL A 162 6.26 -13.65 11.45
C VAL A 162 7.39 -13.21 10.50
N LEU A 163 8.55 -13.86 10.55
CA LEU A 163 9.69 -13.53 9.67
C LEU A 163 9.47 -13.96 8.22
N LEU A 164 8.68 -15.00 7.98
CA LEU A 164 8.37 -15.47 6.63
C LEU A 164 7.62 -14.41 5.80
N MET A 165 6.75 -13.62 6.43
CA MET A 165 5.92 -12.62 5.73
C MET A 165 6.73 -11.54 4.98
N PRO A 166 7.65 -10.79 5.62
CA PRO A 166 8.47 -9.82 4.91
C PRO A 166 9.42 -10.49 3.90
N ILE A 167 9.87 -11.73 4.14
CA ILE A 167 10.68 -12.48 3.16
C ILE A 167 9.87 -12.75 1.89
N LEU A 168 8.62 -13.16 2.01
CA LEU A 168 7.72 -13.35 0.86
C LEU A 168 7.48 -12.04 0.11
N LEU A 169 7.32 -10.92 0.83
CA LEU A 169 7.20 -9.61 0.20
C LEU A 169 8.47 -9.22 -0.57
N MET A 170 9.65 -9.40 0.03
CA MET A 170 10.93 -9.15 -0.64
C MET A 170 11.11 -10.04 -1.87
N ALA A 171 10.70 -11.31 -1.79
CA ALA A 171 10.73 -12.21 -2.95
C ALA A 171 9.80 -11.70 -4.07
N SER A 172 8.60 -11.22 -3.73
CA SER A 172 7.68 -10.63 -4.70
C SER A 172 8.28 -9.41 -5.41
N VAL A 173 8.86 -8.48 -4.63
CA VAL A 173 9.51 -7.28 -5.18
C VAL A 173 10.72 -7.65 -6.05
N GLY A 174 11.47 -8.68 -5.65
CA GLY A 174 12.60 -9.17 -6.44
C GLY A 174 12.18 -9.73 -7.80
N ILE A 175 11.04 -10.44 -7.87
CA ILE A 175 10.49 -10.92 -9.14
C ILE A 175 10.05 -9.75 -10.02
N ASP A 176 9.37 -8.76 -9.43
CA ASP A 176 8.89 -7.57 -10.12
C ASP A 176 10.01 -6.79 -10.81
N ILE A 177 11.09 -6.53 -10.07
CA ILE A 177 12.30 -5.86 -10.60
C ILE A 177 12.93 -6.68 -11.73
N ALA A 178 13.03 -8.00 -11.57
CA ALA A 178 13.62 -8.86 -12.60
C ALA A 178 12.79 -8.82 -13.90
N THR A 179 11.46 -8.89 -13.80
CA THR A 179 10.58 -8.82 -14.96
C THR A 179 10.62 -7.47 -15.65
N ASP A 180 10.73 -6.37 -14.90
CA ASP A 180 10.83 -5.03 -15.45
C ASP A 180 12.17 -4.84 -16.18
N THR A 181 13.27 -5.40 -15.65
CA THR A 181 14.57 -5.40 -16.34
C THR A 181 14.55 -6.21 -17.63
N ASP A 182 13.86 -7.35 -17.67
CA ASP A 182 13.72 -8.16 -18.88
C ASP A 182 12.88 -7.43 -19.94
N GLN A 183 11.79 -6.76 -19.53
CA GLN A 183 10.96 -5.96 -20.44
C GLN A 183 11.72 -4.75 -20.99
N THR A 184 12.44 -4.01 -20.16
CA THR A 184 13.25 -2.86 -20.62
C THR A 184 14.41 -3.28 -21.53
N ALA A 185 15.00 -4.45 -21.30
CA ALA A 185 16.01 -5.01 -22.20
C ALA A 185 15.41 -5.41 -23.57
N ALA A 186 14.22 -6.02 -23.59
CA ALA A 186 13.53 -6.40 -24.82
C ALA A 186 13.11 -5.18 -25.67
N LEU A 187 12.66 -4.10 -25.03
CA LEU A 187 12.33 -2.85 -25.72
C LEU A 187 13.59 -2.22 -26.37
N HIS A 188 14.72 -2.20 -25.68
CA HIS A 188 15.98 -1.69 -26.24
C HIS A 188 16.49 -2.53 -27.43
N SER A 189 16.34 -3.86 -27.38
CA SER A 189 16.69 -4.71 -28.53
C SER A 189 15.81 -4.41 -29.74
N GLN A 190 14.51 -4.17 -29.51
CA GLN A 190 13.56 -3.88 -30.58
C GLN A 190 13.86 -2.52 -31.23
N ASP A 191 14.19 -1.49 -30.46
CA ASP A 191 14.61 -0.19 -31.01
C ASP A 191 15.90 -0.29 -31.83
N THR A 192 16.86 -1.11 -31.39
CA THR A 192 18.12 -1.35 -32.12
C THR A 192 17.87 -2.02 -33.47
N ASP A 193 17.00 -3.03 -33.51
CA ASP A 193 16.62 -3.72 -34.75
C ASP A 193 15.83 -2.81 -35.69
N THR A 194 14.95 -1.97 -35.14
CA THR A 194 14.16 -1.00 -35.91
C THR A 194 15.06 0.09 -36.50
N GLN A 195 16.08 0.52 -35.76
CA GLN A 195 17.07 1.51 -36.20
C GLN A 195 18.04 0.91 -37.24
N ALA A 196 18.39 -0.37 -37.13
CA ALA A 196 19.15 -1.09 -38.14
C ALA A 196 18.35 -1.27 -39.46
N LEU A 197 17.02 -1.43 -39.37
CA LEU A 197 16.13 -1.50 -40.54
C LEU A 197 15.88 -0.15 -41.22
N MET A 198 15.94 0.96 -40.48
CA MET A 198 15.80 2.32 -41.05
C MET A 198 17.05 2.82 -41.78
N GLY A 199 18.13 2.03 -41.80
CA GLY A 199 19.41 2.41 -42.39
C GLY A 199 20.14 3.44 -41.53
N GLU A 200 21.47 3.45 -41.66
CA GLU A 200 22.38 4.36 -40.97
C GLU A 200 21.81 5.80 -40.99
N PRO A 201 21.71 6.50 -39.85
CA PRO A 201 21.19 7.86 -39.83
C PRO A 201 21.99 8.67 -40.83
N ALA A 202 21.29 9.21 -41.85
CA ALA A 202 21.90 9.94 -42.95
C ALA A 202 22.98 10.85 -42.37
N THR A 203 24.24 10.59 -42.74
CA THR A 203 25.40 11.38 -42.35
C THR A 203 25.00 12.85 -42.44
N PRO A 204 25.20 13.68 -41.40
CA PRO A 204 24.69 15.03 -41.37
C PRO A 204 25.12 15.73 -42.65
N VAL A 205 24.12 16.13 -43.44
CA VAL A 205 24.31 16.84 -44.71
C VAL A 205 25.27 18.00 -44.43
N PRO A 206 26.34 18.20 -45.23
CA PRO A 206 27.35 19.23 -44.98
C PRO A 206 26.75 20.63 -44.71
N GLU A 207 25.59 20.88 -45.31
CA GLU A 207 24.78 22.09 -45.18
C GLU A 207 24.32 22.37 -43.73
N ALA A 208 24.06 21.33 -42.93
CA ALA A 208 23.69 21.47 -41.51
C ALA A 208 24.89 21.84 -40.61
N ARG A 209 26.11 21.44 -41.00
CA ARG A 209 27.34 21.91 -40.33
C ARG A 209 27.58 23.38 -40.65
N GLU A 210 27.40 23.82 -41.89
CA GLU A 210 27.57 25.23 -42.27
C GLU A 210 26.55 26.16 -41.61
N ALA A 211 25.29 25.72 -41.45
CA ALA A 211 24.27 26.48 -40.73
C ALA A 211 24.57 26.65 -39.23
N ALA A 212 25.21 25.65 -38.60
CA ALA A 212 25.63 25.73 -37.21
C ALA A 212 26.82 26.70 -37.02
N THR A 213 27.78 26.72 -37.96
CA THR A 213 28.91 27.67 -37.91
C THR A 213 28.49 29.12 -38.19
N GLN A 214 27.47 29.35 -39.01
CA GLN A 214 26.92 30.70 -39.23
C GLN A 214 26.21 31.27 -38.00
N ARG A 215 25.57 30.41 -37.20
CA ARG A 215 24.88 30.84 -35.98
C ARG A 215 25.84 31.27 -34.87
N ASP A 216 27.03 30.68 -34.83
CA ASP A 216 28.08 31.00 -33.85
C ASP A 216 28.86 32.28 -34.22
N GLN A 217 28.78 32.74 -35.48
CA GLN A 217 29.40 34.00 -35.94
C GLN A 217 28.47 35.21 -35.90
N SER A 218 27.15 35.02 -35.74
CA SER A 218 26.23 36.14 -35.57
C SER A 218 26.26 36.59 -34.10
N ASN A 219 27.07 37.61 -33.80
CA ASN A 219 27.01 38.40 -32.56
C ASN A 219 25.62 39.04 -32.40
N GLY A 220 24.67 38.26 -31.89
CA GLY A 220 23.39 38.77 -31.42
C GLY A 220 23.60 39.66 -30.18
N PRO A 221 22.73 40.66 -29.96
CA PRO A 221 22.86 41.55 -28.80
C PRO A 221 22.79 40.73 -27.51
N ALA A 222 23.77 40.92 -26.63
CA ALA A 222 23.82 40.31 -25.32
C ALA A 222 22.54 40.66 -24.55
N ILE A 223 21.75 39.64 -24.22
CA ILE A 223 20.62 39.78 -23.32
C ILE A 223 21.22 39.98 -21.92
N ASP A 224 21.01 41.18 -21.38
CA ASP A 224 21.42 41.55 -20.02
C ASP A 224 20.40 40.97 -19.03
N ASP A 225 20.73 39.82 -18.45
CA ASP A 225 19.92 39.09 -17.47
C ASP A 225 19.96 39.71 -16.05
N SER A 226 20.33 41.00 -15.90
CA SER A 226 20.43 41.65 -14.58
C SER A 226 19.11 42.17 -13.99
N VAL A 227 17.95 41.84 -14.58
CA VAL A 227 16.63 42.26 -14.06
C VAL A 227 16.04 41.20 -13.13
N ASP A 228 16.17 41.45 -11.82
CA ASP A 228 15.57 40.69 -10.73
C ASP A 228 14.02 40.80 -10.75
N PRO A 229 13.27 39.69 -10.87
CA PRO A 229 11.81 39.71 -11.00
C PRO A 229 11.03 39.92 -9.69
N THR A 230 11.66 40.33 -8.59
CA THR A 230 11.00 40.38 -7.27
C THR A 230 10.39 41.72 -6.84
N THR A 231 10.48 42.79 -7.62
CA THR A 231 9.79 44.06 -7.31
C THR A 231 8.34 44.05 -7.81
N ARG A 232 7.47 43.38 -7.03
CA ARG A 232 6.02 43.47 -7.17
C ARG A 232 5.56 44.81 -6.57
N ASP A 233 5.18 45.73 -7.43
CA ASP A 233 4.62 47.04 -7.08
C ASP A 233 3.23 46.85 -6.45
N THR A 234 3.14 46.94 -5.12
CA THR A 234 1.89 47.01 -4.36
C THR A 234 1.66 48.46 -3.95
N GLY A 235 1.10 49.25 -4.85
CA GLY A 235 0.76 50.64 -4.59
C GLY A 235 -0.31 51.12 -5.56
N ASP A 236 -1.56 50.80 -5.28
CA ASP A 236 -2.71 51.73 -5.38
C ASP A 236 -4.02 50.95 -5.26
N MET A 237 -4.58 50.96 -4.05
CA MET A 237 -6.01 50.78 -3.82
C MET A 237 -6.64 52.17 -3.83
N PRO A 238 -7.70 52.42 -4.62
CA PRO A 238 -8.62 53.50 -4.34
C PRO A 238 -9.71 53.03 -3.39
N ASP A 239 -9.77 53.67 -2.23
CA ASP A 239 -10.94 53.78 -1.36
C ASP A 239 -12.13 54.41 -2.11
N GLY A 240 -13.35 53.96 -1.79
CA GLY A 240 -14.62 54.57 -2.20
C GLY A 240 -15.74 53.54 -2.22
N ALA A 241 -16.48 53.29 -1.13
CA ALA A 241 -17.57 54.10 -0.55
C ALA A 241 -18.92 53.97 -1.29
N GLU A 242 -19.97 53.72 -0.50
CA GLU A 242 -21.42 53.97 -0.76
C GLU A 242 -22.11 53.02 -1.76
N GLU A 243 -23.40 52.66 -1.72
CA GLU A 243 -24.54 52.83 -0.82
C GLU A 243 -25.68 51.91 -1.37
N SER A 244 -26.64 51.54 -0.50
CA SER A 244 -28.06 51.29 -0.79
C SER A 244 -28.50 50.28 -1.89
N GLN A 245 -29.09 49.15 -1.49
CA GLN A 245 -30.54 48.86 -1.45
C GLN A 245 -30.79 47.38 -1.18
#